data_AF-A0A8J3EQK2-F1
#
_entry.id   AF-A0A8J3EQK2-F1
#
_cell.length_a   1.000
_cell.length_b   1.000
_cell.length_c   1.000
_cell.angle_alpha   90.00
_cell.angle_beta   90.00
_cell.angle_gamma   90.00
#
_symmetry.space_group_name_H-M   'P 1'
#
loop_
_entity.id
_entity.type
_entity.pdbx_description
1 polymer ?
#
loop_
_entity_poly.entity_id
_entity_poly.type
_entity_poly.pdbx_seq_one_letter_code
_entity_poly.pdbx_strand_id
1 'polypeptide(L)'
;MAMSFCLLAGLAAWADDTELPHRLIEVPVDHFDDQSGTFDLYVEFAEPFDPNKPTVFFLADGQQFFIRQGSMARHRDRLFSDDMNVVGIVGRGVPDAYPDLAAMVGDDIATADWEMAWTLYRSAQWIEDIETVRRSLMGAQGKVILFGRSGGGALVHEYAAKYGEYVSRAFTAAPALSSMANYTRLPFDRFWAEVEDIAPDAHERFRTLMNDPDIDRHELAVAFQRQNFFVTPDERDAERLRLLTTYEKRDAEMLAEMLTAYQVPQMAAFDAAPISIPSRVRLMEFRLPHVEKWRVEDDKLNPDIENILLSSAPVHDAFLGDVPVAEFSLTPLHELKETQVYILAGAHDHVVDYRGSIALAASYPSSAIFIADDGHTFPAMVDDGSYRDILVAFLMHGLGSEELQQAEAAAALHHYGG
;
A
#
# COMPACT_ATOMS: atom_id res chain seq x y z
N MET A 1 -9.22 -8.14 -21.80
CA MET A 1 -10.28 -8.87 -21.08
C MET A 1 -9.61 -9.64 -19.93
N ALA A 2 -9.87 -9.18 -18.69
CA ALA A 2 -9.48 -9.74 -17.39
C ALA A 2 -7.97 -9.85 -17.05
N MET A 3 -7.34 -8.73 -16.65
CA MET A 3 -6.01 -8.73 -15.99
C MET A 3 -5.93 -7.80 -14.76
N SER A 4 -7.05 -7.55 -14.07
CA SER A 4 -7.10 -6.92 -12.73
C SER A 4 -7.60 -7.90 -11.65
N PHE A 5 -7.21 -9.17 -11.76
CA PHE A 5 -7.62 -10.19 -10.80
C PHE A 5 -6.67 -10.24 -9.59
N CYS A 6 -7.29 -10.15 -8.41
CA CYS A 6 -6.81 -10.57 -7.09
C CYS A 6 -5.98 -9.57 -6.27
N LEU A 7 -6.62 -8.52 -5.74
CA LEU A 7 -6.26 -8.04 -4.39
C LEU A 7 -6.73 -9.03 -3.30
N LEU A 8 -7.76 -9.86 -3.57
CA LEU A 8 -8.31 -10.81 -2.59
C LEU A 8 -8.54 -12.25 -3.09
N ALA A 9 -8.70 -12.50 -4.41
CA ALA A 9 -8.93 -13.85 -4.93
C ALA A 9 -7.65 -14.75 -4.99
N GLY A 10 -6.61 -14.38 -4.25
CA GLY A 10 -5.41 -15.19 -4.01
C GLY A 10 -5.30 -15.77 -2.59
N LEU A 11 -6.32 -15.62 -1.74
CA LEU A 11 -6.29 -16.16 -0.37
C LEU A 11 -6.42 -17.69 -0.30
N ALA A 12 -6.76 -18.37 -1.41
CA ALA A 12 -6.84 -19.82 -1.47
C ALA A 12 -5.80 -20.41 -2.43
N ALA A 13 -4.90 -21.24 -1.87
CA ALA A 13 -4.00 -22.19 -2.53
C ALA A 13 -2.87 -21.62 -3.41
N TRP A 14 -1.85 -21.01 -2.78
CA TRP A 14 -0.62 -20.55 -3.45
C TRP A 14 0.64 -21.24 -2.91
N ALA A 15 0.54 -22.51 -2.53
CA ALA A 15 1.69 -23.35 -2.24
C ALA A 15 2.08 -24.11 -3.52
N ASP A 16 3.19 -23.72 -4.14
CA ASP A 16 3.91 -24.61 -5.06
C ASP A 16 4.86 -25.44 -4.20
N ASP A 17 4.80 -26.77 -4.33
CA ASP A 17 5.44 -27.77 -3.43
C ASP A 17 6.98 -27.83 -3.54
N THR A 18 7.61 -26.82 -4.14
CA THR A 18 9.06 -26.68 -4.18
C THR A 18 9.54 -26.04 -2.88
N GLU A 19 10.44 -26.69 -2.14
CA GLU A 19 11.19 -26.05 -1.04
C GLU A 19 11.92 -24.81 -1.60
N LEU A 20 11.29 -23.64 -1.45
CA LEU A 20 11.90 -22.39 -1.83
C LEU A 20 12.98 -22.02 -0.80
N PRO A 21 14.08 -21.39 -1.25
CA PRO A 21 15.11 -20.91 -0.34
C PRO A 21 14.48 -19.88 0.61
N HIS A 22 14.55 -20.16 1.90
CA HIS A 22 14.07 -19.29 2.96
C HIS A 22 15.05 -19.28 4.14
N ARG A 23 14.88 -18.30 5.02
CA ARG A 23 15.56 -18.23 6.32
C ARG A 23 14.55 -17.85 7.39
N LEU A 24 14.75 -18.40 8.56
CA LEU A 24 14.11 -17.94 9.80
C LEU A 24 15.09 -17.02 10.50
N ILE A 25 14.63 -15.82 10.84
CA ILE A 25 15.43 -14.81 11.53
C ILE A 25 14.72 -14.51 12.85
N GLU A 26 15.37 -14.82 13.96
CA GLU A 26 14.85 -14.52 15.29
C GLU A 26 14.73 -12.99 15.46
N VAL A 27 13.53 -12.53 15.81
CA VAL A 27 13.23 -11.13 16.13
C VAL A 27 12.41 -11.04 17.42
N PRO A 28 12.49 -9.93 18.17
CA PRO A 28 11.59 -9.67 19.29
C PRO A 28 10.11 -9.69 18.88
N VAL A 29 9.27 -10.22 19.78
CA VAL A 29 7.80 -10.09 19.66
C VAL A 29 7.42 -8.61 19.65
N ASP A 30 8.00 -7.83 20.57
CA ASP A 30 7.94 -6.37 20.60
C ASP A 30 9.36 -5.79 20.63
N HIS A 31 9.77 -5.09 19.56
CA HIS A 31 11.07 -4.41 19.48
C HIS A 31 11.24 -3.25 20.47
N PHE A 32 10.19 -2.88 21.19
CA PHE A 32 10.15 -1.83 22.20
C PHE A 32 10.00 -2.38 23.63
N ASP A 33 10.01 -3.71 23.80
CA ASP A 33 10.05 -4.41 25.09
C ASP A 33 11.04 -5.60 25.05
N ASP A 34 12.19 -5.42 25.69
CA ASP A 34 13.26 -6.44 25.79
C ASP A 34 12.80 -7.72 26.52
N GLN A 35 11.65 -7.71 27.20
CA GLN A 35 11.09 -8.87 27.92
C GLN A 35 10.02 -9.61 27.13
N SER A 36 9.65 -9.15 25.93
CA SER A 36 8.55 -9.69 25.12
C SER A 36 8.81 -11.09 24.54
N GLY A 37 10.06 -11.58 24.62
CA GLY A 37 10.47 -12.83 23.98
C GLY A 37 10.74 -12.65 22.48
N THR A 38 10.88 -13.75 21.76
CA THR A 38 11.24 -13.76 20.34
C THR A 38 10.34 -14.70 19.54
N PHE A 39 10.29 -14.47 18.22
CA PHE A 39 9.72 -15.41 17.25
C PHE A 39 10.60 -15.46 15.99
N ASP A 40 10.40 -16.50 15.18
CA ASP A 40 11.12 -16.69 13.92
C ASP A 40 10.42 -15.98 12.77
N LEU A 41 10.99 -14.88 12.29
CA LEU A 41 10.51 -14.17 11.11
C LEU A 41 10.89 -14.91 9.83
N TYR A 42 9.89 -15.30 9.04
CA TYR A 42 10.06 -15.92 7.74
C TYR A 42 10.53 -14.92 6.66
N VAL A 43 11.70 -15.19 6.10
CA VAL A 43 12.29 -14.45 4.98
C VAL A 43 12.44 -15.37 3.77
N GLU A 44 11.80 -15.01 2.67
CA GLU A 44 11.79 -15.79 1.43
C GLU A 44 12.72 -15.17 0.39
N PHE A 45 13.43 -16.02 -0.35
CA PHE A 45 14.24 -15.62 -1.49
C PHE A 45 13.59 -16.15 -2.77
N ALA A 46 13.60 -15.34 -3.83
CA ALA A 46 13.15 -15.81 -5.14
C ALA A 46 14.03 -16.95 -5.70
N GLU A 47 15.32 -16.97 -5.30
CA GLU A 47 16.36 -17.92 -5.70
C GLU A 47 17.41 -18.07 -4.60
N PRO A 48 18.31 -19.09 -4.66
CA PRO A 48 19.44 -19.18 -3.74
C PRO A 48 20.26 -17.87 -3.72
N PHE A 49 20.49 -17.34 -2.52
CA PHE A 49 21.14 -16.04 -2.32
C PHE A 49 22.59 -16.03 -2.85
N ASP A 50 22.93 -15.04 -3.68
CA ASP A 50 24.26 -14.80 -4.21
C ASP A 50 24.84 -13.48 -3.65
N PRO A 51 25.91 -13.51 -2.82
CA PRO A 51 26.48 -12.30 -2.25
C PRO A 51 27.09 -11.34 -3.27
N ASN A 52 27.25 -11.73 -4.53
CA ASN A 52 27.76 -10.87 -5.61
C ASN A 52 26.64 -10.11 -6.35
N LYS A 53 25.37 -10.49 -6.15
CA LYS A 53 24.23 -9.80 -6.74
C LYS A 53 23.75 -8.66 -5.84
N PRO A 54 23.25 -7.55 -6.40
CA PRO A 54 22.52 -6.56 -5.61
C PRO A 54 21.30 -7.19 -4.94
N THR A 55 21.02 -6.80 -3.69
CA THR A 55 19.90 -7.34 -2.91
C THR A 55 18.77 -6.32 -2.81
N VAL A 56 17.61 -6.67 -3.34
CA VAL A 56 16.37 -5.90 -3.28
C VAL A 56 15.43 -6.52 -2.27
N PHE A 57 14.99 -5.73 -1.29
CA PHE A 57 13.88 -6.10 -0.42
C PHE A 57 12.58 -5.61 -1.06
N PHE A 58 11.70 -6.56 -1.41
CA PHE A 58 10.33 -6.25 -1.76
C PHE A 58 9.58 -6.07 -0.44
N LEU A 59 9.09 -4.86 -0.19
CA LEU A 59 8.24 -4.52 0.94
C LEU A 59 6.80 -4.34 0.47
N ALA A 60 5.90 -5.10 1.07
CA ALA A 60 4.45 -4.88 1.07
C ALA A 60 4.09 -4.53 2.51
N ASP A 61 3.08 -3.68 2.77
CA ASP A 61 2.68 -3.32 4.13
C ASP A 61 1.54 -4.19 4.70
N GLY A 62 1.06 -3.84 5.91
CA GLY A 62 -0.01 -4.58 6.61
C GLY A 62 -1.35 -4.63 5.87
N GLN A 63 -1.56 -3.81 4.84
CA GLN A 63 -2.74 -3.85 3.97
C GLN A 63 -2.51 -4.70 2.72
N GLN A 64 -1.26 -5.10 2.47
CA GLN A 64 -0.83 -5.70 1.22
C GLN A 64 -0.35 -7.12 1.43
N PHE A 65 -1.19 -8.07 1.02
CA PHE A 65 -0.92 -9.50 1.12
C PHE A 65 -0.07 -10.06 -0.02
N PHE A 66 0.69 -9.20 -0.70
CA PHE A 66 1.49 -9.62 -1.85
C PHE A 66 2.64 -10.54 -1.44
N ILE A 67 3.22 -10.34 -0.27
CA ILE A 67 4.31 -11.17 0.22
C ILE A 67 3.73 -12.25 1.13
N ARG A 68 3.74 -13.47 0.60
CA ARG A 68 3.34 -14.71 1.26
C ARG A 68 4.42 -15.75 1.02
N GLN A 69 4.47 -16.78 1.86
CA GLN A 69 5.25 -17.98 1.57
C GLN A 69 4.84 -18.52 0.19
N GLY A 70 5.81 -18.86 -0.66
CA GLY A 70 5.59 -19.32 -2.03
C GLY A 70 5.56 -18.24 -3.10
N SER A 71 5.68 -16.95 -2.76
CA SER A 71 5.35 -15.87 -3.70
C SER A 71 6.55 -15.25 -4.42
N MET A 72 7.76 -15.33 -3.84
CA MET A 72 8.87 -14.49 -4.31
C MET A 72 9.42 -14.85 -5.69
N ALA A 73 9.46 -16.13 -6.08
CA ALA A 73 9.89 -16.53 -7.42
C ALA A 73 9.00 -15.89 -8.50
N ARG A 74 7.68 -15.92 -8.30
CA ARG A 74 6.70 -15.31 -9.20
C ARG A 74 6.84 -13.79 -9.26
N HIS A 75 7.10 -13.14 -8.13
CA HIS A 75 7.30 -11.69 -8.08
C HIS A 75 8.57 -11.28 -8.82
N ARG A 76 9.65 -12.06 -8.70
CA ARG A 76 10.86 -11.88 -9.50
C ARG A 76 10.55 -11.96 -10.99
N ASP A 77 9.92 -13.03 -11.44
CA ASP A 77 9.64 -13.24 -12.87
C ASP A 77 8.82 -12.11 -13.48
N ARG A 78 7.93 -11.49 -12.68
CA ARG A 78 7.05 -10.41 -13.11
C ARG A 78 7.70 -9.03 -13.06
N LEU A 79 8.53 -8.75 -12.07
CA LEU A 79 8.94 -7.37 -11.75
C LEU A 79 10.44 -7.14 -11.79
N PHE A 80 11.26 -8.17 -11.57
CA PHE A 80 12.69 -8.00 -11.33
C PHE A 80 13.54 -8.72 -12.39
N SER A 81 14.85 -8.53 -12.30
CA SER A 81 15.84 -9.26 -13.08
C SER A 81 16.38 -10.44 -12.29
N ASP A 82 16.77 -11.51 -12.99
CA ASP A 82 17.50 -12.65 -12.42
C ASP A 82 18.91 -12.25 -11.91
N ASP A 83 19.40 -11.07 -12.28
CA ASP A 83 20.68 -10.53 -11.81
C ASP A 83 20.62 -9.91 -10.40
N MET A 84 19.49 -10.02 -9.70
CA MET A 84 19.29 -9.51 -8.34
C MET A 84 18.94 -10.63 -7.37
N ASN A 85 19.34 -10.48 -6.10
CA ASN A 85 18.65 -11.19 -5.02
C ASN A 85 17.34 -10.46 -4.73
N VAL A 86 16.20 -11.13 -4.97
CA VAL A 86 14.89 -10.59 -4.59
C VAL A 86 14.44 -11.28 -3.30
N VAL A 87 14.26 -10.49 -2.25
CA VAL A 87 13.96 -10.96 -0.90
C VAL A 87 12.61 -10.42 -0.46
N GLY A 88 11.73 -11.30 -0.02
CA GLY A 88 10.45 -10.96 0.60
C GLY A 88 10.52 -11.20 2.10
N ILE A 89 10.01 -10.24 2.87
CA ILE A 89 9.83 -10.39 4.32
C ILE A 89 8.34 -10.62 4.53
N VAL A 90 7.97 -11.82 5.00
CA VAL A 90 6.57 -12.09 5.34
C VAL A 90 6.23 -11.27 6.58
N GLY A 91 5.26 -10.36 6.47
CA GLY A 91 4.97 -9.42 7.56
C GLY A 91 4.42 -10.14 8.80
N ARG A 92 4.86 -9.75 10.00
CA ARG A 92 4.41 -10.33 11.29
C ARG A 92 2.88 -10.37 11.50
N GLY A 93 2.12 -9.63 10.70
CA GLY A 93 0.65 -9.68 10.65
C GLY A 93 0.07 -10.80 9.76
N VAL A 94 0.83 -11.79 9.29
CA VAL A 94 0.26 -12.93 8.55
C VAL A 94 -0.13 -14.03 9.55
N PRO A 95 -1.43 -14.24 9.87
CA PRO A 95 -1.82 -15.15 10.96
C PRO A 95 -1.36 -16.59 10.72
N ASP A 96 -1.46 -17.08 9.48
CA ASP A 96 -1.07 -18.45 9.13
C ASP A 96 0.46 -18.66 9.23
N ALA A 97 1.26 -17.61 9.07
CA ALA A 97 2.71 -17.69 9.21
C ALA A 97 3.16 -17.53 10.68
N TYR A 98 2.38 -16.82 11.50
CA TYR A 98 2.72 -16.49 12.89
C TYR A 98 1.52 -16.73 13.83
N PRO A 99 1.08 -17.99 14.00
CA PRO A 99 -0.11 -18.31 14.79
C PRO A 99 0.01 -17.90 16.25
N ASP A 100 1.21 -17.91 16.83
CA ASP A 100 1.43 -17.48 18.22
C ASP A 100 1.20 -15.98 18.40
N LEU A 101 1.65 -15.14 17.43
CA LEU A 101 1.37 -13.70 17.45
C LEU A 101 -0.13 -13.44 17.24
N ALA A 102 -0.76 -14.17 16.33
CA ALA A 102 -2.21 -14.06 16.11
C ALA A 102 -3.00 -14.46 17.36
N ALA A 103 -2.55 -15.49 18.10
CA ALA A 103 -3.20 -15.91 19.34
C ALA A 103 -3.10 -14.87 20.47
N MET A 104 -2.04 -14.05 20.50
CA MET A 104 -1.92 -12.94 21.46
C MET A 104 -2.97 -11.85 21.21
N VAL A 105 -3.36 -11.66 19.96
CA VAL A 105 -4.35 -10.64 19.54
C VAL A 105 -5.77 -11.19 19.56
N GLY A 106 -5.96 -12.46 19.25
CA GLY A 106 -7.26 -13.13 19.13
C GLY A 106 -7.60 -13.48 17.68
N ASP A 107 -8.41 -14.54 17.53
CA ASP A 107 -8.83 -15.13 16.25
C ASP A 107 -10.24 -14.70 15.81
N ASP A 108 -10.84 -13.74 16.51
CA ASP A 108 -12.13 -13.13 16.17
C ASP A 108 -12.02 -11.61 16.25
N ILE A 109 -12.39 -10.92 15.16
CA ILE A 109 -12.40 -9.47 15.08
C ILE A 109 -13.28 -8.81 16.13
N ALA A 110 -14.39 -9.44 16.52
CA ALA A 110 -15.31 -8.87 17.49
C ALA A 110 -14.73 -8.84 18.91
N THR A 111 -13.72 -9.69 19.18
CA THR A 111 -13.10 -9.85 20.50
C THR A 111 -11.58 -9.64 20.48
N ALA A 112 -11.03 -9.13 19.38
CA ALA A 112 -9.60 -8.91 19.25
C ALA A 112 -9.11 -7.89 20.28
N ASP A 113 -7.94 -8.17 20.87
CA ASP A 113 -7.20 -7.22 21.69
C ASP A 113 -6.52 -6.20 20.79
N TRP A 114 -7.21 -5.09 20.54
CA TRP A 114 -6.75 -4.02 19.65
C TRP A 114 -5.54 -3.25 20.17
N GLU A 115 -5.33 -3.21 21.50
CA GLU A 115 -4.12 -2.61 22.08
C GLU A 115 -2.91 -3.51 21.81
N MET A 116 -3.07 -4.83 21.95
CA MET A 116 -2.05 -5.80 21.56
C MET A 116 -1.81 -5.77 20.04
N ALA A 117 -2.87 -5.71 19.23
CA ALA A 117 -2.75 -5.61 17.77
C ALA A 117 -1.96 -4.37 17.36
N TRP A 118 -2.25 -3.21 17.97
CA TRP A 118 -1.50 -1.98 17.76
C TRP A 118 -0.02 -2.14 18.13
N THR A 119 0.24 -2.74 19.30
CA THR A 119 1.61 -2.99 19.79
C THR A 119 2.40 -3.85 18.81
N LEU A 120 1.80 -4.93 18.32
CA LEU A 120 2.49 -5.93 17.50
C LEU A 120 2.55 -5.58 16.02
N TYR A 121 1.54 -4.93 15.44
CA TYR A 121 1.40 -4.81 13.98
C TYR A 121 1.63 -3.42 13.40
N ARG A 122 1.88 -2.40 14.24
CA ARG A 122 2.24 -1.06 13.76
C ARG A 122 3.53 -1.05 12.95
N SER A 123 3.68 -0.12 12.02
CA SER A 123 4.81 -0.04 11.10
C SER A 123 6.14 0.08 11.81
N ALA A 124 6.18 0.73 12.99
CA ALA A 124 7.38 0.84 13.81
C ALA A 124 8.00 -0.53 14.15
N GLN A 125 7.20 -1.58 14.33
CA GLN A 125 7.69 -2.95 14.50
C GLN A 125 8.28 -3.51 13.20
N TRP A 126 7.63 -3.24 12.08
CA TRP A 126 8.06 -3.72 10.76
C TRP A 126 9.37 -3.06 10.33
N ILE A 127 9.57 -1.79 10.65
CA ILE A 127 10.84 -1.08 10.38
C ILE A 127 12.01 -1.78 11.09
N GLU A 128 11.81 -2.24 12.33
CA GLU A 128 12.83 -2.98 13.06
C GLU A 128 13.02 -4.42 12.54
N ASP A 129 11.94 -5.08 12.11
CA ASP A 129 12.05 -6.36 11.40
C ASP A 129 12.90 -6.24 10.14
N ILE A 130 12.62 -5.23 9.30
CA ILE A 130 13.39 -4.96 8.07
C ILE A 130 14.86 -4.73 8.40
N GLU A 131 15.17 -3.94 9.44
CA GLU A 131 16.56 -3.70 9.85
C GLU A 131 17.23 -4.97 10.38
N THR A 132 16.51 -5.81 11.11
CA THR A 132 17.05 -7.07 11.64
C THR A 132 17.37 -8.04 10.51
N VAL A 133 16.47 -8.15 9.52
CA VAL A 133 16.71 -8.93 8.30
C VAL A 133 17.88 -8.36 7.53
N ARG A 134 17.96 -7.04 7.33
CA ARG A 134 19.08 -6.38 6.65
C ARG A 134 20.42 -6.71 7.32
N ARG A 135 20.51 -6.56 8.65
CA ARG A 135 21.73 -6.89 9.41
C ARG A 135 22.13 -8.35 9.28
N SER A 136 21.15 -9.26 9.33
CA SER A 136 21.38 -10.69 9.21
C SER A 136 21.93 -11.08 7.83
N LEU A 137 21.40 -10.47 6.75
CA LEU A 137 21.81 -10.79 5.38
C LEU A 137 23.05 -10.04 4.91
N MET A 138 23.16 -8.76 5.25
CA MET A 138 24.16 -7.84 4.70
C MET A 138 25.24 -7.45 5.71
N GLY A 139 25.11 -7.86 6.97
CA GLY A 139 26.00 -7.46 8.06
C GLY A 139 25.74 -6.03 8.56
N ALA A 140 26.49 -5.62 9.58
CA ALA A 140 26.25 -4.35 10.29
C ALA A 140 26.29 -3.10 9.41
N GLN A 141 27.08 -3.11 8.33
CA GLN A 141 27.31 -1.96 7.45
C GLN A 141 26.84 -2.18 6.00
N GLY A 142 26.28 -3.36 5.69
CA GLY A 142 25.86 -3.67 4.33
C GLY A 142 24.60 -2.91 3.93
N LYS A 143 24.58 -2.39 2.69
CA LYS A 143 23.43 -1.67 2.16
C LYS A 143 22.49 -2.60 1.41
N VAL A 144 21.20 -2.26 1.38
CA VAL A 144 20.18 -2.90 0.55
C VAL A 144 19.60 -1.95 -0.48
N ILE A 145 18.85 -2.51 -1.41
CA ILE A 145 17.95 -1.79 -2.28
C ILE A 145 16.53 -2.07 -1.78
N LEU A 146 15.66 -1.06 -1.79
CA LEU A 146 14.28 -1.18 -1.33
C LEU A 146 13.31 -0.99 -2.50
N PHE A 147 12.26 -1.81 -2.53
CA PHE A 147 11.12 -1.66 -3.42
C PHE A 147 9.81 -1.72 -2.64
N GLY A 148 8.89 -0.80 -2.91
CA GLY A 148 7.55 -0.84 -2.32
C GLY A 148 6.54 -0.08 -3.16
N ARG A 149 5.28 -0.53 -3.15
CA ARG A 149 4.18 0.11 -3.87
C ARG A 149 3.04 0.46 -2.91
N SER A 150 2.39 1.60 -3.08
CA SER A 150 1.28 2.03 -2.21
C SER A 150 1.71 2.03 -0.75
N GLY A 151 1.03 1.29 0.13
CA GLY A 151 1.39 1.16 1.54
C GLY A 151 2.82 0.66 1.78
N GLY A 152 3.31 -0.31 0.99
CA GLY A 152 4.71 -0.74 1.01
C GLY A 152 5.69 0.36 0.62
N GLY A 153 5.27 1.30 -0.24
CA GLY A 153 6.05 2.50 -0.56
C GLY A 153 6.20 3.43 0.64
N ALA A 154 5.15 3.58 1.45
CA ALA A 154 5.25 4.33 2.70
C ALA A 154 6.23 3.67 3.69
N LEU A 155 6.22 2.34 3.82
CA LEU A 155 7.21 1.62 4.63
C LEU A 155 8.65 1.82 4.17
N VAL A 156 8.90 1.87 2.85
CA VAL A 156 10.23 2.18 2.31
C VAL A 156 10.71 3.55 2.81
N HIS A 157 9.83 4.55 2.81
CA HIS A 157 10.19 5.90 3.26
C HIS A 157 10.32 5.99 4.78
N GLU A 158 9.47 5.32 5.54
CA GLU A 158 9.58 5.19 7.01
C GLU A 158 10.90 4.51 7.41
N TYR A 159 11.29 3.44 6.70
CA TYR A 159 12.59 2.79 6.89
C TYR A 159 13.74 3.74 6.54
N ALA A 160 13.69 4.41 5.39
CA ALA A 160 14.72 5.34 4.97
C ALA A 160 14.90 6.51 5.95
N ALA A 161 13.81 6.99 6.58
CA ALA A 161 13.88 8.03 7.59
C ALA A 161 14.66 7.61 8.85
N LYS A 162 14.66 6.30 9.18
CA LYS A 162 15.37 5.78 10.35
C LYS A 162 16.75 5.18 10.04
N TYR A 163 16.86 4.49 8.91
CA TYR A 163 17.99 3.63 8.53
C TYR A 163 18.50 3.90 7.11
N GLY A 164 18.21 5.07 6.54
CA GLY A 164 18.53 5.41 5.16
C GLY A 164 20.01 5.32 4.78
N GLU A 165 20.93 5.47 5.74
CA GLU A 165 22.37 5.26 5.51
C GLU A 165 22.71 3.84 5.01
N TYR A 166 21.86 2.86 5.32
CA TYR A 166 21.95 1.47 4.86
C TYR A 166 21.12 1.19 3.60
N VAL A 167 20.59 2.23 2.95
CA VAL A 167 19.85 2.12 1.69
C VAL A 167 20.70 2.71 0.57
N SER A 168 21.04 1.87 -0.40
CA SER A 168 21.73 2.32 -1.62
C SER A 168 20.77 2.94 -2.62
N ARG A 169 19.63 2.28 -2.84
CA ARG A 169 18.58 2.69 -3.77
C ARG A 169 17.20 2.37 -3.21
N ALA A 170 16.22 3.22 -3.50
CA ALA A 170 14.82 2.98 -3.16
C ALA A 170 13.93 3.30 -4.37
N PHE A 171 13.15 2.33 -4.83
CA PHE A 171 12.10 2.54 -5.82
C PHE A 171 10.75 2.47 -5.14
N THR A 172 9.93 3.51 -5.27
CA THR A 172 8.55 3.48 -4.80
C THR A 172 7.56 3.80 -5.91
N ALA A 173 6.45 3.07 -5.94
CA ALA A 173 5.34 3.32 -6.87
C ALA A 173 4.10 3.75 -6.08
N ALA A 174 3.57 4.94 -6.38
CA ALA A 174 2.43 5.55 -5.68
C ALA A 174 2.54 5.46 -4.15
N PRO A 175 3.60 5.95 -3.50
CA PRO A 175 3.82 5.74 -2.06
C PRO A 175 2.71 6.37 -1.20
N ALA A 176 1.91 5.54 -0.52
CA ALA A 176 0.74 5.93 0.25
C ALA A 176 1.10 6.48 1.64
N LEU A 177 1.83 7.59 1.67
CA LEU A 177 2.32 8.22 2.89
C LEU A 177 1.33 9.31 3.34
N SER A 178 0.35 8.94 4.19
CA SER A 178 -0.79 9.81 4.54
C SER A 178 -0.39 11.17 5.16
N SER A 179 0.77 11.22 5.83
CA SER A 179 1.33 12.45 6.37
C SER A 179 1.66 13.49 5.29
N MET A 180 1.91 13.06 4.04
CA MET A 180 2.18 13.97 2.92
C MET A 180 1.01 14.90 2.63
N ALA A 181 -0.24 14.44 2.77
CA ALA A 181 -1.41 15.30 2.60
C ALA A 181 -1.41 16.47 3.60
N ASN A 182 -0.92 16.24 4.84
CA ASN A 182 -0.76 17.32 5.81
C ASN A 182 0.40 18.26 5.47
N TYR A 183 1.56 17.73 5.07
CA TYR A 183 2.72 18.55 4.71
C TYR A 183 2.43 19.46 3.51
N THR A 184 1.70 18.94 2.53
CA THR A 184 1.40 19.64 1.27
C THR A 184 0.07 20.41 1.31
N ARG A 185 -0.77 20.16 2.32
CA ARG A 185 -2.16 20.65 2.41
C ARG A 185 -3.03 20.24 1.23
N LEU A 186 -2.69 19.12 0.59
CA LEU A 186 -3.51 18.54 -0.45
C LEU A 186 -4.74 17.85 0.17
N PRO A 187 -5.90 17.89 -0.52
CA PRO A 187 -7.04 17.09 -0.10
C PRO A 187 -6.67 15.60 -0.17
N PHE A 188 -7.04 14.85 0.86
CA PHE A 188 -6.83 13.40 0.87
C PHE A 188 -7.85 12.68 -0.02
N ASP A 189 -9.10 13.12 0.05
CA ASP A 189 -10.20 12.60 -0.76
C ASP A 189 -10.62 13.69 -1.76
N ARG A 190 -10.59 13.35 -3.05
CA ARG A 190 -10.92 14.28 -4.15
C ARG A 190 -12.30 14.01 -4.73
N PHE A 191 -13.08 13.11 -4.12
CA PHE A 191 -14.33 12.62 -4.67
C PHE A 191 -15.29 13.73 -5.08
N TRP A 192 -15.52 14.72 -4.21
CA TRP A 192 -16.43 15.82 -4.51
C TRP A 192 -15.93 16.75 -5.62
N ALA A 193 -14.62 17.04 -5.67
CA ALA A 193 -14.07 17.85 -6.74
C ALA A 193 -14.27 17.17 -8.11
N GLU A 194 -14.14 15.84 -8.15
CA GLU A 194 -14.32 15.08 -9.38
C GLU A 194 -15.80 14.88 -9.75
N VAL A 195 -16.67 14.66 -8.76
CA VAL A 195 -18.10 14.40 -8.99
C VAL A 195 -18.88 15.67 -9.32
N GLU A 196 -18.55 16.81 -8.72
CA GLU A 196 -19.22 18.09 -9.01
C GLU A 196 -19.01 18.54 -10.46
N ASP A 197 -17.83 18.26 -11.02
CA ASP A 197 -17.49 18.60 -12.41
C ASP A 197 -18.37 17.85 -13.43
N ILE A 198 -18.82 16.64 -13.09
CA ILE A 198 -19.58 15.75 -13.99
C ILE A 198 -21.09 15.74 -13.73
N ALA A 199 -21.52 16.01 -12.49
CA ALA A 199 -22.92 16.08 -12.10
C ALA A 199 -23.15 17.19 -11.06
N PRO A 200 -23.54 18.40 -11.50
CA PRO A 200 -23.77 19.53 -10.59
C PRO A 200 -24.87 19.29 -9.54
N ASP A 201 -25.77 18.34 -9.78
CA ASP A 201 -26.83 17.92 -8.86
C ASP A 201 -26.42 16.75 -7.93
N ALA A 202 -25.19 16.25 -8.03
CA ALA A 202 -24.72 15.08 -7.27
C ALA A 202 -24.88 15.24 -5.76
N HIS A 203 -24.69 16.45 -5.21
CA HIS A 203 -24.91 16.73 -3.80
C HIS A 203 -26.32 16.36 -3.32
N GLU A 204 -27.35 16.70 -4.09
CA GLU A 204 -28.74 16.38 -3.75
C GLU A 204 -29.04 14.90 -3.87
N ARG A 205 -28.47 14.26 -4.88
CA ARG A 205 -28.58 12.83 -5.16
C ARG A 205 -27.96 11.98 -4.05
N PHE A 206 -26.71 12.26 -3.69
CA PHE A 206 -26.04 11.58 -2.57
C PHE A 206 -26.72 11.86 -1.24
N ARG A 207 -27.16 13.09 -0.97
CA ARG A 207 -27.91 13.40 0.25
C ARG A 207 -29.20 12.57 0.34
N THR A 208 -29.89 12.38 -0.77
CA THR A 208 -31.07 11.50 -0.83
C THR A 208 -30.70 10.07 -0.48
N LEU A 209 -29.65 9.53 -1.10
CA LEU A 209 -29.18 8.15 -0.82
C LEU A 209 -28.72 7.96 0.62
N MET A 210 -27.96 8.88 1.20
CA MET A 210 -27.45 8.76 2.57
C MET A 210 -28.54 8.90 3.65
N ASN A 211 -29.69 9.49 3.31
CA ASN A 211 -30.85 9.56 4.21
C ASN A 211 -31.80 8.38 4.04
N ASP A 212 -31.53 7.47 3.09
CA ASP A 212 -32.32 6.28 2.87
C ASP A 212 -31.89 5.18 3.86
N PRO A 213 -32.77 4.73 4.79
CA PRO A 213 -32.40 3.73 5.78
C PRO A 213 -32.12 2.34 5.20
N ASP A 214 -32.48 2.09 3.93
CA ASP A 214 -32.18 0.83 3.24
C ASP A 214 -30.78 0.82 2.60
N ILE A 215 -30.06 1.95 2.60
CA ILE A 215 -28.72 2.07 2.04
C ILE A 215 -27.67 1.95 3.14
N ASP A 216 -26.80 0.95 3.02
CA ASP A 216 -25.62 0.83 3.87
C ASP A 216 -24.56 1.86 3.42
N ARG A 217 -24.31 2.86 4.27
CA ARG A 217 -23.33 3.92 4.01
C ARG A 217 -21.91 3.40 3.85
N HIS A 218 -21.52 2.35 4.59
CA HIS A 218 -20.20 1.76 4.48
C HIS A 218 -20.06 1.03 3.15
N GLU A 219 -21.06 0.24 2.74
CA GLU A 219 -21.06 -0.39 1.41
C GLU A 219 -20.95 0.66 0.30
N LEU A 220 -21.72 1.75 0.40
CA LEU A 220 -21.68 2.87 -0.54
C LEU A 220 -20.29 3.50 -0.63
N ALA A 221 -19.67 3.80 0.52
CA ALA A 221 -18.31 4.33 0.58
C ALA A 221 -17.30 3.37 -0.06
N VAL A 222 -17.36 2.08 0.26
CA VAL A 222 -16.49 1.06 -0.34
C VAL A 222 -16.72 0.99 -1.84
N ALA A 223 -17.97 0.96 -2.32
CA ALA A 223 -18.27 0.85 -3.75
C ALA A 223 -17.65 1.99 -4.57
N PHE A 224 -17.78 3.24 -4.11
CA PHE A 224 -17.18 4.39 -4.79
C PHE A 224 -15.67 4.44 -4.66
N GLN A 225 -15.11 4.12 -3.49
CA GLN A 225 -13.65 4.06 -3.29
C GLN A 225 -13.01 3.01 -4.20
N ARG A 226 -13.65 1.84 -4.35
CA ARG A 226 -13.11 0.73 -5.15
C ARG A 226 -13.04 1.04 -6.64
N GLN A 227 -13.83 1.97 -7.16
CA GLN A 227 -13.68 2.44 -8.55
C GLN A 227 -12.29 3.02 -8.83
N ASN A 228 -11.60 3.56 -7.81
CA ASN A 228 -10.22 4.07 -7.93
C ASN A 228 -9.18 2.98 -8.28
N PHE A 229 -9.54 1.69 -8.14
CA PHE A 229 -8.64 0.55 -8.41
C PHE A 229 -9.10 -0.33 -9.59
N PHE A 230 -10.41 -0.36 -9.88
CA PHE A 230 -11.02 -1.29 -10.84
C PHE A 230 -11.59 -0.63 -12.09
N VAL A 231 -11.65 0.70 -12.13
CA VAL A 231 -12.10 1.47 -13.28
C VAL A 231 -10.94 2.29 -13.81
N THR A 232 -10.76 2.30 -15.13
CA THR A 232 -9.70 3.09 -15.76
C THR A 232 -9.98 4.59 -15.58
N PRO A 233 -8.95 5.46 -15.57
CA PRO A 233 -9.15 6.90 -15.43
C PRO A 233 -10.17 7.48 -16.41
N ASP A 234 -10.15 7.04 -17.68
CA ASP A 234 -11.04 7.54 -18.75
C ASP A 234 -12.51 7.12 -18.58
N GLU A 235 -12.78 6.01 -17.90
CA GLU A 235 -14.13 5.47 -17.71
C GLU A 235 -14.75 5.88 -16.37
N ARG A 236 -13.93 6.38 -15.43
CA ARG A 236 -14.29 6.58 -14.02
C ARG A 236 -15.50 7.48 -13.82
N ASP A 237 -15.59 8.57 -14.56
CA ASP A 237 -16.66 9.55 -14.41
C ASP A 237 -18.01 8.97 -14.84
N ALA A 238 -18.06 8.33 -16.02
CA ALA A 238 -19.26 7.66 -16.49
C ALA A 238 -19.70 6.56 -15.53
N GLU A 239 -18.74 5.81 -14.99
CA GLU A 239 -19.01 4.68 -14.12
C GLU A 239 -19.48 5.10 -12.71
N ARG A 240 -19.00 6.23 -12.19
CA ARG A 240 -19.53 6.86 -10.97
C ARG A 240 -20.99 7.27 -11.12
N LEU A 241 -21.33 7.94 -12.22
CA LEU A 241 -22.71 8.34 -12.49
C LEU A 241 -23.61 7.13 -12.73
N ARG A 242 -23.09 6.08 -13.36
CA ARG A 242 -23.79 4.81 -13.51
C ARG A 242 -24.11 4.22 -12.13
N LEU A 243 -23.11 4.07 -11.26
CA LEU A 243 -23.29 3.52 -9.92
C LEU A 243 -24.31 4.32 -9.10
N LEU A 244 -24.18 5.65 -9.08
CA LEU A 244 -25.11 6.56 -8.41
C LEU A 244 -26.55 6.36 -8.90
N THR A 245 -26.74 6.32 -10.20
CA THR A 245 -28.06 6.13 -10.83
C THR A 245 -28.64 4.75 -10.53
N THR A 246 -27.80 3.72 -10.47
CA THR A 246 -28.24 2.35 -10.16
C THR A 246 -28.75 2.25 -8.71
N TYR A 247 -28.06 2.90 -7.75
CA TYR A 247 -28.53 3.01 -6.37
C TYR A 247 -29.89 3.72 -6.29
N GLU A 248 -30.05 4.87 -6.96
CA GLU A 248 -31.32 5.62 -6.96
C GLU A 248 -32.50 4.84 -7.54
N LYS A 249 -32.25 4.02 -8.56
CA LYS A 249 -33.27 3.18 -9.20
C LYS A 249 -33.56 1.89 -8.44
N ARG A 250 -32.75 1.56 -7.42
CA ARG A 250 -32.81 0.28 -6.68
C ARG A 250 -32.76 -0.93 -7.62
N ASP A 251 -31.92 -0.86 -8.65
CA ASP A 251 -31.71 -1.96 -9.60
C ASP A 251 -30.78 -3.00 -8.98
N ALA A 252 -31.36 -3.95 -8.24
CA ALA A 252 -30.62 -4.92 -7.45
C ALA A 252 -29.72 -5.84 -8.29
N GLU A 253 -30.12 -6.20 -9.51
CA GLU A 253 -29.33 -7.07 -10.39
C GLU A 253 -28.08 -6.33 -10.86
N MET A 254 -28.25 -5.10 -11.34
CA MET A 254 -27.14 -4.27 -11.78
C MET A 254 -26.22 -3.87 -10.61
N LEU A 255 -26.77 -3.56 -9.42
CA LEU A 255 -25.95 -3.30 -8.23
C LEU A 255 -25.09 -4.52 -7.89
N ALA A 256 -25.66 -5.72 -7.85
CA ALA A 256 -24.90 -6.93 -7.55
C ALA A 256 -23.77 -7.18 -8.56
N GLU A 257 -24.01 -6.93 -9.85
CA GLU A 257 -22.99 -7.00 -10.90
C GLU A 257 -21.85 -5.98 -10.64
N MET A 258 -22.20 -4.71 -10.42
CA MET A 258 -21.22 -3.63 -10.21
C MET A 258 -20.40 -3.84 -8.93
N LEU A 259 -21.06 -4.17 -7.81
CA LEU A 259 -20.39 -4.42 -6.53
C LEU A 259 -19.43 -5.62 -6.63
N THR A 260 -19.80 -6.65 -7.40
CA THR A 260 -18.91 -7.78 -7.68
C THR A 260 -17.70 -7.34 -8.52
N ALA A 261 -17.91 -6.52 -9.55
CA ALA A 261 -16.83 -6.01 -10.39
C ALA A 261 -15.81 -5.16 -9.60
N TYR A 262 -16.28 -4.38 -8.61
CA TYR A 262 -15.42 -3.59 -7.72
C TYR A 262 -14.88 -4.35 -6.52
N GLN A 263 -15.24 -5.63 -6.40
CA GLN A 263 -14.87 -6.52 -5.31
C GLN A 263 -15.37 -6.06 -3.92
N VAL A 264 -16.53 -5.40 -3.84
CA VAL A 264 -17.12 -4.96 -2.56
C VAL A 264 -17.44 -6.14 -1.64
N PRO A 265 -18.05 -7.25 -2.11
CA PRO A 265 -18.29 -8.41 -1.24
C PRO A 265 -17.01 -9.06 -0.71
N GLN A 266 -15.93 -9.06 -1.51
CA GLN A 266 -14.63 -9.58 -1.08
C GLN A 266 -14.02 -8.68 -0.01
N MET A 267 -14.13 -7.35 -0.14
CA MET A 267 -13.70 -6.42 0.91
C MET A 267 -14.49 -6.65 2.21
N ALA A 268 -15.81 -6.83 2.14
CA ALA A 268 -16.62 -7.14 3.31
C ALA A 268 -16.21 -8.48 3.97
N ALA A 269 -15.95 -9.52 3.17
CA ALA A 269 -15.47 -10.81 3.67
C ALA A 269 -14.08 -10.70 4.31
N PHE A 270 -13.20 -9.88 3.71
CA PHE A 270 -11.89 -9.59 4.25
C PHE A 270 -11.97 -8.82 5.58
N ASP A 271 -12.77 -7.75 5.64
CA ASP A 271 -12.97 -6.93 6.83
C ASP A 271 -13.60 -7.70 7.98
N ALA A 272 -14.35 -8.77 7.69
CA ALA A 272 -14.92 -9.67 8.69
C ALA A 272 -13.94 -10.76 9.16
N ALA A 273 -12.82 -10.95 8.47
CA ALA A 273 -11.85 -12.01 8.78
C ALA A 273 -10.70 -11.51 9.67
N PRO A 274 -10.16 -12.35 10.57
CA PRO A 274 -9.03 -11.98 11.46
C PRO A 274 -7.79 -11.50 10.72
N ILE A 275 -7.60 -11.96 9.47
CA ILE A 275 -6.51 -11.53 8.61
C ILE A 275 -6.53 -10.02 8.28
N SER A 276 -7.64 -9.32 8.53
CA SER A 276 -7.71 -7.86 8.38
C SER A 276 -7.26 -7.06 9.61
N ILE A 277 -7.04 -7.70 10.77
CA ILE A 277 -6.62 -7.01 12.01
C ILE A 277 -5.36 -6.14 11.79
N PRO A 278 -4.26 -6.65 11.20
CA PRO A 278 -3.08 -5.83 10.90
C PRO A 278 -3.36 -4.69 9.91
N SER A 279 -4.26 -4.92 8.94
CA SER A 279 -4.65 -3.88 7.98
C SER A 279 -5.41 -2.74 8.65
N ARG A 280 -6.22 -3.03 9.66
CA ARG A 280 -6.92 -2.00 10.47
C ARG A 280 -5.95 -1.19 11.31
N VAL A 281 -4.90 -1.81 11.85
CA VAL A 281 -3.78 -1.09 12.50
C VAL A 281 -3.10 -0.15 11.51
N ARG A 282 -2.81 -0.62 10.29
CA ARG A 282 -2.21 0.23 9.25
C ARG A 282 -3.12 1.39 8.81
N LEU A 283 -4.42 1.14 8.67
CA LEU A 283 -5.41 2.19 8.40
C LEU A 283 -5.50 3.21 9.54
N MET A 284 -5.33 2.78 10.79
CA MET A 284 -5.23 3.69 11.92
C MET A 284 -3.99 4.59 11.81
N GLU A 285 -2.83 4.05 11.41
CA GLU A 285 -1.63 4.87 11.13
C GLU A 285 -1.87 5.91 10.04
N PHE A 286 -2.66 5.57 9.01
CA PHE A 286 -3.03 6.53 7.98
C PHE A 286 -3.95 7.63 8.49
N ARG A 287 -4.85 7.29 9.42
CA ARG A 287 -5.78 8.22 10.09
C ARG A 287 -5.07 9.17 11.05
N LEU A 288 -4.04 8.71 11.76
CA LEU A 288 -3.42 9.44 12.88
C LEU A 288 -3.01 10.89 12.55
N PRO A 289 -2.34 11.19 11.42
CA PRO A 289 -2.03 12.57 11.06
C PRO A 289 -3.26 13.47 10.91
N HIS A 290 -4.44 12.89 10.72
CA HIS A 290 -5.68 13.59 10.37
C HIS A 290 -6.77 13.47 11.44
N VAL A 291 -6.46 12.90 12.62
CA VAL A 291 -7.45 12.57 13.66
C VAL A 291 -8.32 13.75 14.10
N GLU A 292 -7.78 14.98 14.08
CA GLU A 292 -8.53 16.20 14.42
C GLU A 292 -9.41 16.73 13.28
N LYS A 293 -9.13 16.33 12.03
CA LYS A 293 -9.73 16.91 10.82
C LYS A 293 -10.74 16.00 10.15
N TRP A 294 -10.53 14.68 10.21
CA TRP A 294 -11.40 13.73 9.53
C TRP A 294 -12.59 13.37 10.40
N ARG A 295 -13.79 13.45 9.81
CA ARG A 295 -15.05 13.04 10.41
C ARG A 295 -15.98 12.59 9.30
N VAL A 296 -16.90 11.69 9.64
CA VAL A 296 -18.04 11.39 8.78
C VAL A 296 -18.95 12.62 8.78
N GLU A 297 -19.26 13.14 7.59
CA GLU A 297 -20.16 14.30 7.43
C GLU A 297 -21.57 13.79 7.11
N ASP A 298 -22.59 14.27 7.83
CA ASP A 298 -23.97 13.77 7.67
C ASP A 298 -24.51 13.98 6.24
N ASP A 299 -24.08 15.06 5.58
CA ASP A 299 -24.59 15.48 4.26
C ASP A 299 -23.64 15.21 3.10
N LYS A 300 -22.50 14.53 3.34
CA LYS A 300 -21.50 14.21 2.31
C LYS A 300 -20.87 12.84 2.51
N LEU A 301 -20.76 12.10 1.41
CA LEU A 301 -19.95 10.89 1.31
C LEU A 301 -18.49 11.25 1.01
N ASN A 302 -17.55 10.78 1.80
CA ASN A 302 -16.11 10.89 1.50
C ASN A 302 -15.52 9.47 1.42
N PRO A 303 -15.60 8.79 0.26
CA PRO A 303 -15.32 7.36 0.15
C PRO A 303 -13.96 6.92 0.72
N ASP A 304 -12.88 7.66 0.47
CA ASP A 304 -11.54 7.27 0.93
C ASP A 304 -11.37 7.54 2.43
N ILE A 305 -11.85 8.70 2.90
CA ILE A 305 -11.79 9.06 4.33
C ILE A 305 -12.68 8.13 5.15
N GLU A 306 -13.92 7.89 4.73
CA GLU A 306 -14.87 7.06 5.47
C GLU A 306 -14.43 5.60 5.53
N ASN A 307 -13.87 5.06 4.46
CA ASN A 307 -13.31 3.71 4.50
C ASN A 307 -12.20 3.60 5.55
N ILE A 308 -11.28 4.57 5.61
CA ILE A 308 -10.23 4.58 6.64
C ILE A 308 -10.82 4.75 8.04
N LEU A 309 -11.74 5.70 8.24
CA LEU A 309 -12.35 5.97 9.55
C LEU A 309 -13.11 4.75 10.09
N LEU A 310 -13.93 4.11 9.26
CA LEU A 310 -14.79 2.99 9.66
C LEU A 310 -13.97 1.72 9.89
N SER A 311 -13.01 1.40 9.00
CA SER A 311 -12.19 0.20 9.17
C SER A 311 -11.22 0.31 10.34
N SER A 312 -10.70 1.51 10.65
CA SER A 312 -9.80 1.75 11.80
C SER A 312 -10.51 2.00 13.13
N ALA A 313 -11.84 2.14 13.14
CA ALA A 313 -12.61 2.46 14.34
C ALA A 313 -12.33 1.55 15.56
N PRO A 314 -12.22 0.21 15.40
CA PRO A 314 -11.94 -0.66 16.56
C PRO A 314 -10.61 -0.34 17.25
N VAL A 315 -9.57 -0.01 16.49
CA VAL A 315 -8.26 0.41 17.04
C VAL A 315 -8.40 1.75 17.74
N HIS A 316 -9.04 2.73 17.10
CA HIS A 316 -9.27 4.04 17.69
C HIS A 316 -10.04 3.96 19.02
N ASP A 317 -11.09 3.16 19.07
CA ASP A 317 -11.99 3.06 20.22
C ASP A 317 -11.33 2.34 21.40
N ALA A 318 -10.45 1.36 21.13
CA ALA A 318 -9.68 0.68 22.18
C ALA A 318 -8.81 1.64 23.01
N PHE A 319 -8.23 2.66 22.37
CA PHE A 319 -7.45 3.70 23.05
C PHE A 319 -8.30 4.91 23.49
N LEU A 320 -9.63 4.83 23.42
CA LEU A 320 -10.53 5.96 23.68
C LEU A 320 -10.17 7.22 22.84
N GLY A 321 -9.61 7.01 21.66
CA GLY A 321 -9.12 8.06 20.76
C GLY A 321 -7.69 8.57 21.03
N ASP A 322 -7.02 8.14 22.11
CA ASP A 322 -5.65 8.53 22.45
C ASP A 322 -4.62 7.50 21.96
N VAL A 323 -4.69 7.18 20.65
CA VAL A 323 -3.77 6.22 20.04
C VAL A 323 -2.37 6.86 19.94
N PRO A 324 -1.30 6.18 20.43
CA PRO A 324 0.06 6.71 20.36
C PRO A 324 0.48 7.07 18.92
N VAL A 325 0.91 8.31 18.71
CA VAL A 325 1.31 8.77 17.36
C VAL A 325 2.73 8.31 17.05
N ALA A 326 2.90 7.57 15.96
CA ALA A 326 4.21 7.38 15.35
C ALA A 326 4.53 8.60 14.49
N GLU A 327 5.48 9.43 14.92
CA GLU A 327 5.91 10.59 14.13
C GLU A 327 6.82 10.14 12.97
N PHE A 328 6.34 10.29 11.74
CA PHE A 328 7.19 10.24 10.56
C PHE A 328 7.78 11.64 10.31
N SER A 329 9.09 11.71 10.08
CA SER A 329 9.81 12.96 9.82
C SER A 329 10.52 12.91 8.47
N LEU A 330 10.35 13.98 7.68
CA LEU A 330 11.08 14.17 6.43
C LEU A 330 12.52 14.64 6.65
N THR A 331 12.84 15.19 7.83
CA THR A 331 14.16 15.81 8.11
C THR A 331 15.33 14.85 7.84
N PRO A 332 15.33 13.59 8.30
CA PRO A 332 16.44 12.68 8.03
C PRO A 332 16.65 12.39 6.54
N LEU A 333 15.59 12.47 5.73
CA LEU A 333 15.65 12.17 4.30
C LEU A 333 16.53 13.18 3.55
N HIS A 334 16.54 14.43 4.00
CA HIS A 334 17.37 15.50 3.40
C HIS A 334 18.88 15.27 3.59
N GLU A 335 19.28 14.40 4.52
CA GLU A 335 20.69 14.11 4.79
C GLU A 335 21.20 12.87 4.03
N LEU A 336 20.33 12.15 3.31
CA LEU A 336 20.66 10.91 2.59
C LEU A 336 21.34 11.20 1.24
N LYS A 337 22.60 11.64 1.29
CA LYS A 337 23.37 12.04 0.09
C LYS A 337 23.77 10.88 -0.82
N GLU A 338 23.90 9.68 -0.26
CA GLU A 338 24.34 8.48 -0.99
C GLU A 338 23.18 7.58 -1.42
N THR A 339 21.97 7.82 -0.91
CA THR A 339 20.79 7.04 -1.25
C THR A 339 20.13 7.64 -2.47
N GLN A 340 19.99 6.85 -3.53
CA GLN A 340 19.23 7.28 -4.69
C GLN A 340 17.76 6.86 -4.55
N VAL A 341 16.83 7.75 -4.86
CA VAL A 341 15.39 7.47 -4.75
C VAL A 341 14.70 7.71 -6.09
N TYR A 342 13.93 6.74 -6.54
CA TYR A 342 13.08 6.87 -7.71
C TYR A 342 11.62 6.71 -7.30
N ILE A 343 10.81 7.72 -7.60
CA ILE A 343 9.38 7.70 -7.28
C ILE A 343 8.59 7.65 -8.59
N LEU A 344 7.82 6.59 -8.78
CA LEU A 344 6.83 6.48 -9.84
C LEU A 344 5.47 6.92 -9.29
N ALA A 345 4.81 7.88 -9.93
CA ALA A 345 3.50 8.38 -9.53
C ALA A 345 2.51 8.39 -10.71
N GLY A 346 1.23 8.12 -10.45
CA GLY A 346 0.18 8.21 -11.48
C GLY A 346 -0.46 9.60 -11.48
N ALA A 347 -0.56 10.25 -12.63
CA ALA A 347 -1.20 11.57 -12.76
C ALA A 347 -2.68 11.54 -12.35
N HIS A 348 -3.34 10.39 -12.54
CA HIS A 348 -4.76 10.18 -12.24
C HIS A 348 -4.99 9.39 -10.95
N ASP A 349 -3.94 9.16 -10.16
CA ASP A 349 -4.04 8.44 -8.90
C ASP A 349 -4.88 9.23 -7.89
N HIS A 350 -6.09 8.72 -7.63
CA HIS A 350 -7.00 9.30 -6.64
C HIS A 350 -6.55 9.03 -5.21
N VAL A 351 -6.00 7.85 -4.97
CA VAL A 351 -5.66 7.33 -3.63
C VAL A 351 -4.40 8.02 -3.11
N VAL A 352 -3.44 8.29 -4.00
CA VAL A 352 -2.18 8.96 -3.69
C VAL A 352 -1.93 10.08 -4.70
N ASP A 353 -2.27 11.30 -4.32
CA ASP A 353 -2.05 12.47 -5.18
C ASP A 353 -0.56 12.63 -5.55
N TYR A 354 -0.26 12.59 -6.87
CA TYR A 354 1.12 12.67 -7.38
C TYR A 354 1.88 13.92 -6.93
N ARG A 355 1.17 15.01 -6.57
CA ARG A 355 1.80 16.23 -6.04
C ARG A 355 2.42 15.98 -4.66
N GLY A 356 1.86 15.05 -3.89
CA GLY A 356 2.49 14.51 -2.69
C GLY A 356 3.81 13.81 -3.01
N SER A 357 3.87 13.02 -4.08
CA SER A 357 5.10 12.38 -4.56
C SER A 357 6.17 13.39 -5.00
N ILE A 358 5.79 14.52 -5.62
CA ILE A 358 6.71 15.61 -5.94
C ILE A 358 7.36 16.17 -4.65
N ALA A 359 6.55 16.45 -3.63
CA ALA A 359 7.04 16.96 -2.36
C ALA A 359 7.94 15.94 -1.64
N LEU A 360 7.58 14.67 -1.70
CA LEU A 360 8.38 13.58 -1.15
C LEU A 360 9.72 13.43 -1.88
N ALA A 361 9.74 13.48 -3.22
CA ALA A 361 10.97 13.45 -4.01
C ALA A 361 11.90 14.62 -3.64
N ALA A 362 11.34 15.82 -3.45
CA ALA A 362 12.09 17.01 -3.00
C ALA A 362 12.69 16.88 -1.60
N SER A 363 12.29 15.85 -0.83
CA SER A 363 12.86 15.56 0.49
C SER A 363 14.19 14.81 0.44
N TYR A 364 14.59 14.32 -0.75
CA TYR A 364 15.83 13.57 -0.95
C TYR A 364 16.83 14.36 -1.80
N PRO A 365 18.14 14.38 -1.44
CA PRO A 365 19.17 15.05 -2.25
C PRO A 365 19.40 14.43 -3.62
N SER A 366 19.20 13.12 -3.74
CA SER A 366 19.44 12.34 -4.96
C SER A 366 18.17 11.58 -5.33
N SER A 367 17.19 12.29 -5.91
CA SER A 367 15.93 11.69 -6.34
C SER A 367 15.59 11.98 -7.80
N ALA A 368 14.76 11.11 -8.36
CA ALA A 368 14.02 11.34 -9.59
C ALA A 368 12.55 10.98 -9.38
N ILE A 369 11.67 11.61 -10.15
CA ILE A 369 10.25 11.31 -10.19
C ILE A 369 9.83 11.14 -11.64
N PHE A 370 9.10 10.06 -11.91
CA PHE A 370 8.36 9.87 -13.15
C PHE A 370 6.88 9.91 -12.83
N ILE A 371 6.20 10.90 -13.40
CA ILE A 371 4.74 10.96 -13.36
C ILE A 371 4.29 10.25 -14.63
N ALA A 372 3.43 9.26 -14.52
CA ALA A 372 2.84 8.53 -15.63
C ALA A 372 1.42 9.02 -15.89
N ASP A 373 0.99 9.02 -17.15
CA ASP A 373 -0.42 9.20 -17.51
C ASP A 373 -1.20 7.91 -17.18
N ASP A 374 -1.38 7.66 -15.89
CA ASP A 374 -1.91 6.40 -15.35
C ASP A 374 -2.52 6.61 -13.95
N GLY A 375 -3.19 5.57 -13.43
CA GLY A 375 -3.78 5.53 -12.08
C GLY A 375 -2.91 4.83 -11.03
N HIS A 376 -3.50 4.52 -9.87
CA HIS A 376 -2.82 3.92 -8.72
C HIS A 376 -2.20 2.53 -9.00
N THR A 377 -2.77 1.80 -9.95
CA THR A 377 -2.37 0.44 -10.32
C THR A 377 -1.41 0.36 -11.48
N PHE A 378 -1.12 1.50 -12.12
CA PHE A 378 -0.28 1.58 -13.32
C PHE A 378 -0.66 0.58 -14.43
N PRO A 379 -1.96 0.29 -14.71
CA PRO A 379 -2.34 -0.72 -15.69
C PRO A 379 -1.75 -0.48 -17.07
N ALA A 380 -1.69 0.77 -17.55
CA ALA A 380 -1.16 1.06 -18.88
C ALA A 380 0.34 0.77 -18.96
N MET A 381 1.11 1.17 -17.94
CA MET A 381 2.56 0.88 -17.88
C MET A 381 2.86 -0.61 -17.66
N VAL A 382 1.95 -1.33 -16.97
CA VAL A 382 2.09 -2.79 -16.78
C VAL A 382 1.81 -3.51 -18.10
N ASP A 383 0.77 -3.10 -18.83
CA ASP A 383 0.36 -3.71 -20.09
C ASP A 383 1.40 -3.51 -21.20
N ASP A 384 2.08 -2.35 -21.24
CA ASP A 384 3.11 -2.06 -22.24
C ASP A 384 4.54 -2.46 -21.82
N GLY A 385 4.72 -2.91 -20.58
CA GLY A 385 6.00 -3.37 -20.02
C GLY A 385 6.91 -2.27 -19.46
N SER A 386 6.58 -0.99 -19.68
CA SER A 386 7.42 0.14 -19.26
C SER A 386 7.61 0.24 -17.74
N TYR A 387 6.63 -0.22 -16.96
CA TYR A 387 6.76 -0.29 -15.49
C TYR A 387 7.98 -1.12 -15.09
N ARG A 388 8.11 -2.32 -15.66
CA ARG A 388 9.18 -3.26 -15.35
C ARG A 388 10.52 -2.75 -15.87
N ASP A 389 10.54 -2.17 -17.06
CA ASP A 389 11.77 -1.68 -17.69
C ASP A 389 12.39 -0.54 -16.88
N ILE A 390 11.59 0.45 -16.45
CA ILE A 390 12.05 1.54 -15.58
C ILE A 390 12.51 0.98 -14.23
N LEU A 391 11.72 0.10 -13.61
CA LEU A 391 12.05 -0.52 -12.33
C LEU A 391 13.41 -1.22 -12.39
N VAL A 392 13.60 -2.13 -13.34
CA VAL A 392 14.84 -2.89 -13.48
C VAL A 392 16.02 -1.98 -13.81
N ALA A 393 15.83 -1.02 -14.74
CA ALA A 393 16.89 -0.08 -15.12
C ALA A 393 17.40 0.73 -13.91
N PHE A 394 16.49 1.28 -13.10
CA PHE A 394 16.87 2.02 -11.90
C PHE A 394 17.53 1.10 -10.84
N LEU A 395 16.93 -0.05 -10.55
CA LEU A 395 17.45 -0.96 -9.52
C LEU A 395 18.80 -1.58 -9.89
N MET A 396 19.12 -1.75 -11.18
CA MET A 396 20.43 -2.24 -11.65
C MET A 396 21.45 -1.11 -11.82
N HIS A 397 21.08 -0.01 -12.47
CA HIS A 397 22.04 1.00 -12.95
C HIS A 397 21.99 2.33 -12.20
N GLY A 398 20.87 2.65 -11.52
CA GLY A 398 20.72 3.84 -10.69
C GLY A 398 20.40 5.11 -11.49
N LEU A 399 20.30 6.24 -10.78
CA LEU A 399 19.98 7.54 -11.37
C LEU A 399 21.07 8.01 -12.34
N GLY A 400 20.65 8.64 -13.44
CA GLY A 400 21.54 9.21 -14.45
C GLY A 400 22.21 8.19 -15.38
N SER A 401 21.91 6.90 -15.23
CA SER A 401 22.34 5.85 -16.16
C SER A 401 21.70 6.00 -17.54
N GLU A 402 22.37 5.49 -18.57
CA GLU A 402 21.82 5.50 -19.94
C GLU A 402 20.62 4.56 -20.05
N GLU A 403 20.67 3.42 -19.37
CA GLU A 403 19.61 2.41 -19.33
C GLU A 403 18.31 2.98 -18.76
N LEU A 404 18.40 3.73 -17.66
CA LEU A 404 17.22 4.39 -17.07
C LEU A 404 16.67 5.47 -17.99
N GLN A 405 17.52 6.32 -18.57
CA GLN A 405 17.08 7.37 -19.49
C GLN A 405 16.38 6.79 -20.73
N GLN A 406 16.88 5.67 -21.26
CA GLN A 406 16.24 4.97 -22.38
C GLN A 406 14.88 4.40 -21.99
N ALA A 407 14.77 3.76 -20.82
CA ALA A 407 13.50 3.23 -20.31
C ALA A 407 12.46 4.35 -20.07
N GLU A 408 12.88 5.46 -19.45
CA GLU A 408 12.04 6.64 -19.24
C GLU A 408 11.58 7.27 -20.57
N ALA A 409 12.48 7.39 -21.55
CA ALA A 409 12.15 7.96 -22.85
C ALA A 409 11.17 7.07 -23.64
N ALA A 410 11.34 5.74 -23.56
CA ALA A 410 10.42 4.79 -24.17
C ALA A 410 9.02 4.88 -23.55
N ALA A 411 8.94 4.92 -22.21
CA ALA A 411 7.69 5.12 -21.50
C ALA A 411 7.04 6.48 -21.87
N ALA A 412 7.82 7.56 -21.88
CA ALA A 412 7.30 8.88 -22.19
C ALA A 412 6.70 8.97 -23.61
N LEU A 413 7.26 8.26 -24.59
CA LEU A 413 6.68 8.21 -25.94
C LEU A 413 5.30 7.56 -25.97
N HIS A 414 5.07 6.51 -25.17
CA HIS A 414 3.75 5.86 -25.09
C HIS A 414 2.73 6.69 -24.31
N HIS A 415 3.15 7.33 -23.22
CA HIS A 415 2.25 8.05 -22.32
C HIS A 415 2.03 9.53 -22.70
N TYR A 416 2.90 10.13 -23.51
CA TYR A 416 2.84 11.56 -23.86
C TYR A 416 2.95 11.86 -25.36
N GLY A 417 3.22 10.86 -26.20
CA GLY A 417 3.48 11.02 -27.64
C GLY A 417 2.23 11.06 -28.54
N GLY A 418 1.04 11.21 -27.97
CA GLY A 418 -0.27 11.21 -28.66
C GLY A 418 -0.72 12.55 -29.22
#